data_AF-A0A943SJX8-F1
#
_entry.id   AF-A0A943SJX8-F1
#
_cell.length_a   1.000
_cell.length_b   1.000
_cell.length_c   1.000
_cell.angle_alpha   90.00
_cell.angle_beta   90.00
_cell.angle_gamma   90.00
#
_symmetry.space_group_name_H-M   'P 1'
#
loop_
_entity.id
_entity.type
_entity.pdbx_description
1 polymer ?
#
loop_
_entity_poly.entity_id
_entity_poly.type
_entity_poly.pdbx_seq_one_letter_code
_entity_poly.pdbx_strand_id
1 'polypeptide(L)'
;SMVITHSFCAVLGIPFILQETDFSFAPVMSIIVLGIVQQGAAFLCLSKGLKETPPVAASLVSALEPILNPVWVAIFYGEFPSIIALAGAAVVIGAVVCYNLQNAKLAKREAERAAQEEQQVQAE
;
A
#
# COMPACT_ATOMS: atom_id res chain seq x y z
N SER A 1 15.87 3.13 6.13
CA SER A 1 16.66 3.15 4.89
C SER A 1 16.29 1.93 4.06
N MET A 2 15.92 2.12 2.80
CA MET A 2 15.35 1.06 1.93
C MET A 2 16.22 -0.20 1.83
N VAL A 3 17.55 -0.03 1.85
CA VAL A 3 18.53 -1.12 1.82
C VAL A 3 18.44 -1.99 3.07
N ILE A 4 18.27 -1.38 4.24
CA ILE A 4 18.15 -2.11 5.52
C ILE A 4 16.90 -2.98 5.52
N THR A 5 15.77 -2.46 5.03
CA THR A 5 14.50 -3.22 4.93
C THR A 5 14.64 -4.41 3.99
N HIS A 6 15.22 -4.23 2.80
CA HIS A 6 15.41 -5.33 1.85
C HIS A 6 16.39 -6.39 2.37
N SER A 7 17.50 -5.99 2.97
CA SER A 7 18.46 -6.91 3.56
C SER A 7 17.83 -7.71 4.71
N PHE A 8 16.99 -7.08 5.53
CA PHE A 8 16.28 -7.75 6.61
C PHE A 8 15.27 -8.77 6.09
N CYS A 9 14.45 -8.40 5.09
CA CYS A 9 13.52 -9.33 4.44
C CYS A 9 14.24 -10.52 3.80
N ALA A 10 15.40 -10.28 3.16
CA ALA A 10 16.21 -11.35 2.57
C ALA A 10 16.68 -12.35 3.63
N VAL A 11 17.20 -11.87 4.76
CA VAL A 11 17.65 -12.74 5.86
C VAL A 11 16.50 -13.56 6.45
N LEU A 12 15.32 -12.95 6.65
CA LEU A 12 14.14 -13.67 7.14
C LEU A 12 13.58 -14.69 6.15
N GLY A 13 13.78 -14.50 4.85
CA GLY A 13 13.32 -15.43 3.80
C GLY A 13 14.19 -16.67 3.63
N ILE A 14 15.47 -16.64 4.02
CA ILE A 14 16.41 -17.77 3.92
C ILE A 14 15.88 -19.08 4.53
N PRO A 15 15.36 -19.13 5.77
CA PRO A 15 14.84 -20.37 6.34
C PRO A 15 13.66 -20.97 5.54
N PHE A 16 12.91 -20.14 4.82
CA PHE A 16 11.79 -20.58 3.98
C PHE A 16 12.28 -21.15 2.64
N ILE A 17 13.33 -20.54 2.05
CA ILE A 17 13.99 -21.07 0.84
C ILE A 17 14.57 -22.47 1.07
N LEU A 18 15.07 -22.74 2.28
CA LEU A 18 15.60 -24.07 2.62
C LEU A 18 14.52 -25.16 2.73
N GLN A 19 13.24 -24.78 2.82
CA GLN A 19 12.11 -25.72 2.82
C GLN A 19 11.56 -25.97 1.41
N GLU A 20 11.89 -25.12 0.44
CA GLU A 20 11.44 -25.28 -0.93
C GLU A 20 12.24 -26.39 -1.63
N THR A 21 11.51 -27.30 -2.26
CA THR A 21 12.08 -28.47 -2.96
C THR A 21 11.95 -28.36 -4.48
N ASP A 22 11.20 -27.37 -4.98
CA ASP A 22 10.92 -27.20 -6.41
C ASP A 22 11.56 -25.92 -6.96
N PHE A 23 12.83 -26.03 -7.35
CA PHE A 23 13.56 -24.98 -8.08
C PHE A 23 13.33 -25.09 -9.59
N SER A 24 12.13 -25.48 -10.02
CA SER A 24 11.76 -25.52 -11.43
C SER A 24 11.82 -24.13 -12.08
N PHE A 25 11.92 -24.11 -13.40
CA PHE A 25 12.09 -22.89 -14.20
C PHE A 25 10.92 -21.91 -14.03
N ALA A 26 9.70 -22.41 -13.89
CA ALA A 26 8.49 -21.59 -13.80
C ALA A 26 8.44 -20.69 -12.54
N PRO A 27 8.63 -21.19 -11.31
CA PRO A 27 8.63 -20.35 -10.11
C PRO A 27 9.80 -19.35 -10.09
N VAL A 28 10.99 -19.76 -10.51
CA VAL A 28 12.17 -18.87 -10.59
C VAL A 28 11.92 -17.71 -11.56
N MET A 29 11.39 -18.00 -12.74
CA MET A 29 11.05 -16.97 -13.72
C MET A 29 9.93 -16.04 -13.23
N SER A 30 8.95 -16.58 -12.52
CA SER A 30 7.86 -15.78 -11.94
C SER A 30 8.39 -14.78 -10.91
N ILE A 31 9.29 -15.20 -10.02
CA ILE A 31 9.92 -14.30 -9.03
C ILE A 31 10.73 -13.19 -9.72
N ILE A 32 11.50 -13.54 -10.76
CA ILE A 32 12.30 -12.55 -11.50
C ILE A 32 11.40 -11.54 -12.21
N VAL A 33 10.34 -12.00 -12.89
CA VAL A 33 9.40 -11.13 -13.60
C VAL A 33 8.65 -10.22 -12.62
N LEU A 34 8.16 -10.76 -11.49
CA LEU A 34 7.51 -9.94 -10.46
C LEU A 34 8.50 -8.93 -9.83
N GLY A 35 9.73 -9.34 -9.53
CA GLY A 35 10.75 -8.43 -8.99
C GLY A 35 11.13 -7.30 -9.94
N ILE A 36 11.36 -7.59 -11.22
CA ILE A 36 11.84 -6.59 -12.17
C ILE A 36 10.69 -5.78 -12.77
N VAL A 37 9.63 -6.45 -13.23
CA VAL A 37 8.54 -5.80 -13.96
C VAL A 37 7.53 -5.20 -13.01
N GLN A 38 7.03 -5.93 -12.01
CA GLN A 38 6.03 -5.39 -11.10
C GLN A 38 6.66 -4.36 -10.14
N GLN A 39 7.69 -4.76 -9.38
CA GLN A 39 8.30 -3.86 -8.40
C GLN A 39 9.16 -2.77 -9.07
N GLY A 40 9.96 -3.12 -10.08
CA GLY A 40 10.81 -2.16 -10.78
C GLY A 40 10.02 -1.11 -11.58
N ALA A 41 8.93 -1.50 -12.27
CA ALA A 41 8.09 -0.52 -12.96
C ALA A 41 7.34 0.39 -11.98
N ALA A 42 6.86 -0.15 -10.85
CA ALA A 42 6.25 0.66 -9.78
C ALA A 42 7.23 1.73 -9.27
N PHE A 43 8.50 1.38 -9.06
CA PHE A 43 9.53 2.34 -8.67
C PHE A 43 9.83 3.39 -9.75
N LEU A 44 9.89 3.00 -11.03
CA LEU A 44 10.09 3.95 -12.13
C LEU A 44 8.93 4.93 -12.25
N CYS A 45 7.69 4.46 -12.06
CA CYS A 45 6.50 5.29 -12.04
C CYS A 45 6.53 6.25 -10.83
N LEU A 46 6.86 5.75 -9.64
CA LEU A 46 7.01 6.52 -8.41
C LEU A 46 8.09 7.61 -8.55
N SER A 47 9.30 7.26 -9.01
CA SER A 47 10.39 8.22 -9.23
C SER A 47 10.05 9.27 -10.28
N LYS A 48 9.26 8.95 -11.31
CA LYS A 48 8.75 9.96 -12.26
C LYS A 48 7.65 10.82 -11.64
N GLY A 49 6.72 10.24 -10.89
CA GLY A 49 5.63 10.97 -10.23
C GLY A 49 6.11 11.94 -9.14
N LEU A 50 7.17 11.59 -8.41
CA LEU A 50 7.83 12.47 -7.43
C LEU A 50 8.50 13.70 -8.03
N LYS A 51 8.82 13.68 -9.34
CA LYS A 51 9.37 14.86 -10.04
C LYS A 51 8.31 15.86 -10.46
N GLU A 52 7.06 15.42 -10.63
CA GLU A 52 6.00 16.21 -11.28
C GLU A 52 4.77 16.46 -10.37
N THR A 53 4.64 15.78 -9.21
CA THR A 53 3.41 15.86 -8.36
C THR A 53 3.66 15.78 -6.85
N PRO A 54 2.76 16.35 -6.00
CA PRO A 54 2.90 16.34 -4.55
C PRO A 54 2.86 14.91 -3.95
N PRO A 55 3.54 14.65 -2.81
CA PRO A 55 3.65 13.35 -2.13
C PRO A 55 2.33 12.60 -1.84
N VAL A 56 1.20 13.30 -1.96
CA VAL A 56 -0.16 12.81 -1.71
C VAL A 56 -0.61 11.77 -2.74
N ALA A 57 -0.20 11.89 -4.02
CA ALA A 57 -0.57 10.91 -5.04
C ALA A 57 0.13 9.55 -4.80
N ALA A 58 1.39 9.58 -4.37
CA ALA A 58 2.13 8.38 -4.00
C ALA A 58 1.51 7.68 -2.79
N SER A 59 1.08 8.42 -1.76
CA SER A 59 0.43 7.81 -0.60
C SER A 59 -0.94 7.22 -0.93
N LEU A 60 -1.70 7.83 -1.84
CA LEU A 60 -2.97 7.29 -2.35
C LEU A 60 -2.76 5.99 -3.13
N VAL A 61 -1.75 5.92 -4.00
CA VAL A 61 -1.41 4.70 -4.75
C VAL A 61 -0.95 3.58 -3.80
N SER A 62 -0.07 3.88 -2.83
CA SER A 62 0.34 2.91 -1.81
C SER A 62 -0.81 2.47 -0.89
N ALA A 63 -1.81 3.33 -0.67
CA ALA A 63 -3.03 2.94 0.06
C ALA A 63 -3.98 2.07 -0.78
N LEU A 64 -3.96 2.23 -2.10
CA LEU A 64 -4.77 1.43 -3.04
C LEU A 64 -4.16 0.05 -3.32
N GLU A 65 -2.84 -0.08 -3.31
CA GLU A 65 -2.12 -1.34 -3.53
C GLU A 65 -2.63 -2.53 -2.68
N PRO A 66 -2.81 -2.42 -1.35
CA PRO A 66 -3.34 -3.52 -0.53
C PRO A 66 -4.82 -3.84 -0.80
N ILE A 67 -5.58 -2.92 -1.39
CA ILE A 67 -6.99 -3.14 -1.78
C ILE A 67 -7.05 -3.82 -3.15
N LEU A 68 -6.18 -3.42 -4.08
CA LEU A 68 -6.13 -3.96 -5.44
C LEU A 68 -5.67 -5.42 -5.46
N ASN A 69 -4.69 -5.80 -4.64
CA ASN A 69 -4.15 -7.16 -4.61
C ASN A 69 -5.24 -8.25 -4.37
N PRO A 70 -6.11 -8.15 -3.35
CA PRO A 70 -7.23 -9.08 -3.17
C PRO A 70 -8.25 -9.06 -4.32
N VAL A 71 -8.49 -7.90 -4.94
CA VAL A 71 -9.44 -7.76 -6.05
C VAL A 71 -8.95 -8.50 -7.30
N TRP A 72 -7.66 -8.36 -7.65
CA TRP A 72 -7.09 -9.08 -8.78
C TRP A 72 -7.10 -10.59 -8.58
N VAL A 73 -6.78 -11.05 -7.36
CA VAL A 73 -6.86 -12.48 -7.01
C VAL A 73 -8.30 -12.99 -7.14
N ALA A 74 -9.29 -12.25 -6.63
CA ALA A 74 -10.69 -12.65 -6.74
C ALA A 74 -11.19 -12.74 -8.20
N ILE A 75 -10.74 -11.84 -9.08
CA ILE A 75 -11.14 -11.82 -10.49
C ILE A 75 -10.47 -12.95 -11.30
N PHE A 76 -9.17 -13.18 -11.11
CA PHE A 76 -8.39 -14.09 -11.97
C PHE A 76 -8.38 -15.54 -11.48
N TYR A 77 -8.38 -15.78 -10.17
CA TYR A 77 -8.32 -17.14 -9.63
C TYR A 77 -9.71 -17.77 -9.48
N GLY A 78 -10.79 -16.98 -9.39
CA GLY A 78 -12.18 -17.48 -9.37
C GLY A 78 -12.55 -18.37 -8.16
N GLU A 79 -11.58 -18.79 -7.35
CA GLU A 79 -11.81 -19.45 -6.08
C GLU A 79 -12.27 -18.41 -5.06
N PHE A 80 -13.43 -18.68 -4.42
CA PHE A 80 -13.88 -17.83 -3.35
C PHE A 80 -12.77 -17.71 -2.30
N PRO A 81 -12.33 -16.49 -1.97
CA PRO A 81 -11.23 -16.31 -1.02
C PRO A 81 -11.57 -17.03 0.28
N SER A 82 -10.66 -17.87 0.75
CA SER A 82 -10.77 -18.56 2.03
C SER A 82 -11.22 -17.60 3.13
N ILE A 83 -11.95 -18.09 4.14
CA ILE A 83 -12.47 -17.29 5.26
C ILE A 83 -11.36 -16.41 5.89
N ILE A 84 -10.11 -16.90 5.87
CA ILE A 84 -8.92 -16.18 6.36
C ILE A 84 -8.58 -14.97 5.48
N ALA A 85 -8.65 -15.10 4.16
CA ALA A 85 -8.44 -13.99 3.23
C ALA A 85 -9.56 -12.94 3.34
N LEU A 86 -10.80 -13.38 3.56
CA LEU A 86 -11.93 -12.48 3.82
C LEU A 86 -11.76 -11.71 5.13
N ALA A 87 -11.29 -12.38 6.18
CA ALA A 87 -10.96 -11.76 7.46
C ALA A 87 -9.81 -10.73 7.32
N GLY A 88 -8.76 -11.07 6.57
CA GLY A 88 -7.67 -10.15 6.26
C GLY A 88 -8.16 -8.90 5.51
N ALA A 89 -9.01 -9.08 4.49
CA ALA A 89 -9.61 -7.97 3.75
C ALA A 89 -10.48 -7.08 4.66
N ALA A 90 -11.29 -7.67 5.55
CA ALA A 90 -12.11 -6.93 6.51
C ALA A 90 -11.26 -6.09 7.48
N VAL A 91 -10.13 -6.61 7.95
CA VAL A 91 -9.18 -5.87 8.82
C VAL A 91 -8.56 -4.69 8.07
N VAL A 92 -8.09 -4.89 6.84
CA VAL A 92 -7.50 -3.81 6.03
C VAL A 92 -8.52 -2.71 5.76
N ILE A 93 -9.72 -3.06 5.30
CA ILE A 93 -10.78 -2.08 5.03
C ILE A 93 -11.15 -1.34 6.32
N GLY A 94 -11.31 -2.05 7.44
CA GLY A 94 -11.59 -1.46 8.74
C GLY A 94 -10.52 -0.46 9.18
N ALA A 95 -9.24 -0.81 9.01
CA ALA A 95 -8.12 0.07 9.32
C ALA A 95 -8.11 1.34 8.44
N VAL A 96 -8.31 1.18 7.12
CA VAL A 96 -8.37 2.30 6.17
C VAL A 96 -9.55 3.22 6.47
N VAL A 97 -10.73 2.68 6.77
CA VAL A 97 -11.92 3.47 7.14
C VAL A 97 -11.67 4.22 8.44
N CYS A 98 -11.13 3.57 9.48
CA CYS A 98 -10.82 4.21 10.75
C CYS A 98 -9.82 5.36 10.56
N TYR A 99 -8.74 5.13 9.81
CA TYR A 99 -7.73 6.13 9.50
C TYR A 99 -8.32 7.33 8.75
N ASN A 100 -9.11 7.08 7.70
CA ASN A 100 -9.76 8.15 6.93
C ASN A 100 -10.77 8.95 7.77
N LEU A 101 -11.53 8.30 8.66
CA LEU A 101 -12.45 8.99 9.57
C LEU A 101 -11.71 9.87 10.59
N GLN A 102 -10.54 9.45 11.07
CA GLN A 102 -9.71 10.27 11.96
C GLN A 102 -9.15 11.49 11.22
N ASN A 103 -8.63 11.30 10.01
CA ASN A 103 -8.14 12.41 9.18
C ASN A 103 -9.25 13.39 8.80
N ALA A 104 -10.45 12.89 8.43
CA ALA A 104 -11.59 13.74 8.10
C ALA A 104 -12.04 14.60 9.31
N LYS A 105 -11.98 14.04 10.53
CA LYS A 105 -12.27 14.79 11.76
C LYS A 105 -11.23 15.88 12.05
N LEU A 106 -9.95 15.60 11.78
CA LEU A 106 -8.87 16.58 11.95
C LEU A 106 -9.02 17.74 10.95
N ALA A 107 -9.20 17.43 9.66
CA ALA A 107 -9.40 18.44 8.62
C ALA A 107 -10.62 19.34 8.89
N LYS A 108 -11.72 18.76 9.40
CA LYS A 108 -12.92 19.53 9.78
C LYS A 108 -12.63 20.51 10.93
N ARG A 109 -11.87 20.09 11.95
CA ARG A 109 -11.50 20.93 13.09
C ARG A 109 -10.59 22.09 12.71
N GLU A 110 -9.69 21.86 11.75
CA GLU A 110 -8.81 22.91 11.21
C GLU A 110 -9.61 23.96 10.42
N ALA A 111 -10.57 23.52 9.60
CA ALA A 111 -11.47 24.42 8.88
C ALA A 111 -12.37 25.25 9.82
N GLU A 112 -12.90 24.62 10.89
CA GLU A 112 -13.68 25.32 11.92
C GLU A 112 -12.85 26.37 12.68
N ARG A 113 -11.56 26.09 12.94
CA ARG A 113 -10.64 27.04 13.61
C ARG A 113 -10.27 28.22 12.72
N ALA A 114 -9.95 27.98 11.45
CA ALA A 114 -9.64 29.03 10.49
C ALA A 114 -10.83 30.00 10.29
N ALA A 115 -12.05 29.46 10.22
CA ALA A 115 -13.26 30.29 10.12
C ALA A 115 -13.52 31.15 11.38
N GLN A 116 -13.12 30.67 12.56
CA GLN A 116 -13.20 31.44 13.81
C GLN A 116 -12.16 32.58 13.85
N GLU A 117 -10.92 32.31 13.41
CA GLU A 117 -9.87 33.33 13.34
C GLU A 117 -10.22 34.45 12.35
N GLU A 118 -10.75 34.12 11.16
CA GLU A 118 -11.19 35.12 10.17
C GLU A 118 -12.33 36.00 10.70
N GLN A 119 -13.30 35.42 11.42
CA GLN A 119 -14.39 36.17 12.04
C GLN A 119 -13.91 37.08 13.18
N GLN A 120 -12.88 36.65 13.93
CA GLN A 120 -12.30 37.46 15.00
C GLN A 120 -11.50 38.65 14.45
N VAL A 121 -10.73 38.46 13.37
CA VAL A 121 -9.96 39.52 12.71
C VAL A 121 -10.85 40.56 12.03
N GLN A 122 -12.02 40.17 11.49
CA GLN A 122 -12.97 41.13 10.89
C GLN A 122 -13.78 41.93 11.92
N ALA A 123 -13.77 41.51 13.18
CA ALA A 123 -14.51 42.15 14.27
C ALA A 123 -13.68 43.19 15.06
N GLU A 124 -12.35 43.22 14.87
CA GLU A 124 -11.40 44.22 15.40
C GLU A 124 -11.10 45.33 14.37
#